data_AF-A0A8H7Y013-F1
#
_entry.id   AF-A0A8H7Y013-F1
#
_cell.length_a   1.000
_cell.length_b   1.000
_cell.length_c   1.000
_cell.angle_alpha   90.00
_cell.angle_beta   90.00
_cell.angle_gamma   90.00
#
_symmetry.space_group_name_H-M   'P 1'
#
loop_
_entity.id
_entity.type
_entity.pdbx_description
1 polymer ?
#
loop_
_entity_poly.entity_id
_entity_poly.type
_entity_poly.pdbx_seq_one_letter_code
_entity_poly.pdbx_strand_id
1 'polypeptide(L)'
;MSSHFYEVALFGEFYAPDLKPILNRITLHSESSQPFQSREVVFEPLDAAAQRDAGTEPILLRAKKEISDPNAPWVLFSYLKPESVRVHPEATVRPWATCQVVGDALSFAAALGYVRRSQFYRRGYAFRRGTLLITMAQQEQLDPATELPVRAHADTLWEVEVKTAEPIRNTQETPLNKAIEAVLQVQLLMKGLLDLRRQDV
;
A
#
# COMPACT_ATOMS: atom_id res chain seq x y z
N MET A 1 -0.68 -26.43 4.72
CA MET A 1 -1.33 -25.20 4.23
C MET A 1 -0.71 -24.03 4.96
N SER A 2 -0.31 -22.96 4.27
CA SER A 2 0.19 -21.75 4.93
C SER A 2 -0.96 -21.12 5.73
N SER A 3 -0.73 -20.80 7.00
CA SER A 3 -1.70 -20.10 7.87
C SER A 3 -1.75 -18.59 7.58
N HIS A 4 -0.88 -18.10 6.70
CA HIS A 4 -0.76 -16.68 6.40
C HIS A 4 -1.84 -16.23 5.40
N PHE A 5 -2.23 -14.98 5.57
CA PHE A 5 -2.85 -14.21 4.51
C PHE A 5 -1.77 -13.44 3.76
N TYR A 6 -2.01 -13.19 2.48
CA TYR A 6 -1.05 -12.59 1.58
C TYR A 6 -1.62 -11.33 0.93
N GLU A 7 -0.73 -10.42 0.61
CA GLU A 7 -0.90 -9.37 -0.38
C GLU A 7 -0.17 -9.79 -1.67
N VAL A 8 -0.76 -9.49 -2.82
CA VAL A 8 -0.09 -9.56 -4.12
C VAL A 8 -0.11 -8.16 -4.72
N ALA A 9 1.07 -7.65 -5.12
CA ALA A 9 1.21 -6.26 -5.55
C ALA A 9 2.21 -6.06 -6.70
N LEU A 10 1.97 -5.00 -7.48
CA LEU A 10 2.88 -4.38 -8.44
C LEU A 10 2.94 -2.87 -8.20
N PHE A 11 4.09 -2.28 -8.52
CA PHE A 11 4.39 -0.88 -8.27
C PHE A 11 4.93 -0.22 -9.53
N GLY A 12 4.60 1.05 -9.71
CA GLY A 12 5.13 1.87 -10.80
C GLY A 12 5.18 3.34 -10.40
N GLU A 13 5.86 4.14 -11.19
CA GLU A 13 5.97 5.58 -10.98
C GLU A 13 5.95 6.31 -12.31
N PHE A 14 5.44 7.55 -12.33
CA PHE A 14 5.38 8.37 -13.53
C PHE A 14 5.34 9.88 -13.19
N TYR A 15 5.62 10.74 -14.17
CA TYR A 15 5.60 12.19 -14.00
C TYR A 15 4.23 12.79 -14.35
N ALA A 16 3.92 13.96 -13.80
CA ALA A 16 2.63 14.62 -13.97
C ALA A 16 2.09 14.74 -15.42
N PRO A 17 2.91 14.91 -16.49
CA PRO A 17 2.40 14.94 -17.88
C PRO A 17 1.66 13.67 -18.30
N ASP A 18 2.04 12.50 -17.76
CA ASP A 18 1.44 11.21 -18.09
C ASP A 18 0.17 10.90 -17.26
N LEU A 19 -0.19 11.78 -16.32
CA LEU A 19 -1.34 11.58 -15.44
C LEU A 19 -2.64 11.37 -16.21
N LYS A 20 -2.95 12.25 -17.15
CA LYS A 20 -4.21 12.21 -17.90
C LYS A 20 -4.39 10.90 -18.68
N PRO A 21 -3.43 10.45 -19.52
CA PRO A 21 -3.58 9.19 -20.24
C PRO A 21 -3.65 7.97 -19.31
N ILE A 22 -2.86 7.93 -18.23
CA ILE A 22 -2.88 6.83 -17.26
C ILE A 22 -4.20 6.78 -16.50
N LEU A 23 -4.64 7.92 -15.96
CA LEU A 23 -5.91 8.08 -15.25
C LEU A 23 -7.10 7.62 -16.12
N ASN A 24 -7.16 8.08 -17.37
CA ASN A 24 -8.23 7.72 -18.29
C ASN A 24 -8.25 6.21 -18.57
N ARG A 25 -7.08 5.60 -18.78
CA ARG A 25 -7.00 4.16 -19.05
C ARG A 25 -7.46 3.33 -17.86
N ILE A 26 -6.98 3.63 -16.66
CA ILE A 26 -7.39 2.89 -15.46
C ILE A 26 -8.88 3.09 -15.21
N THR A 27 -9.39 4.32 -15.33
CA THR A 27 -10.83 4.63 -15.14
C THR A 27 -11.72 3.84 -16.10
N LEU A 28 -11.36 3.72 -17.38
CA LEU A 28 -12.16 2.97 -18.37
C LEU A 28 -12.24 1.47 -18.07
N HIS A 29 -11.30 0.94 -17.29
CA HIS A 29 -11.18 -0.49 -17.00
C HIS A 29 -11.24 -0.79 -15.49
N SER A 30 -11.95 0.04 -14.73
CA SER A 30 -12.21 -0.10 -13.30
C SER A 30 -13.70 0.05 -13.04
N GLU A 31 -14.23 -0.63 -12.01
CA GLU A 31 -15.64 -0.48 -11.64
C GLU A 31 -15.91 0.82 -10.86
N SER A 32 -14.88 1.37 -10.20
CA SER A 32 -14.97 2.67 -9.55
C SER A 32 -13.68 3.47 -9.66
N SER A 33 -13.83 4.79 -9.53
CA SER A 33 -12.74 5.76 -9.48
C SER A 33 -13.15 6.88 -8.54
N GLN A 34 -12.37 7.11 -7.49
CA GLN A 34 -12.63 8.20 -6.55
C GLN A 34 -11.33 8.89 -6.14
N PRO A 35 -11.35 10.21 -5.94
CA PRO A 35 -10.25 10.88 -5.27
C PRO A 35 -10.17 10.38 -3.83
N PHE A 36 -8.96 10.27 -3.29
CA PHE A 36 -8.74 9.94 -1.89
C PHE A 36 -7.58 10.74 -1.31
N GLN A 37 -7.61 10.92 0.01
CA GLN A 37 -6.48 11.39 0.78
C GLN A 37 -6.32 10.49 2.00
N SER A 38 -5.11 10.03 2.28
CA SER A 38 -4.83 9.15 3.41
C SER A 38 -3.62 9.61 4.21
N ARG A 39 -3.64 9.29 5.50
CA ARG A 39 -2.49 9.40 6.40
C ARG A 39 -2.05 8.01 6.77
N GLU A 40 -0.75 7.78 6.69
CA GLU A 40 -0.10 6.57 7.14
C GLU A 40 0.96 6.93 8.19
N VAL A 41 0.94 6.25 9.33
CA VAL A 41 1.93 6.37 10.40
C VAL A 41 2.64 5.04 10.53
N VAL A 42 3.97 5.07 10.44
CA VAL A 42 4.81 3.89 10.58
C VAL A 42 5.40 3.85 11.98
N PHE A 43 5.32 2.68 12.60
CA PHE A 43 5.85 2.41 13.91
C PHE A 43 6.88 1.28 13.85
N GLU A 44 7.85 1.35 14.74
CA GLU A 44 8.81 0.27 15.00
C GLU A 44 8.67 -0.19 16.45
N PRO A 45 8.97 -1.47 16.76
CA PRO A 45 8.89 -1.95 18.13
C PRO A 45 9.97 -1.29 19.01
N LEU A 46 9.71 -1.16 20.31
CA LEU A 46 10.63 -0.53 21.27
C LEU A 46 12.03 -1.15 21.29
N ASP A 47 12.12 -2.45 21.03
CA ASP A 47 13.35 -3.24 20.98
C ASP A 47 13.94 -3.35 19.56
N ALA A 48 13.48 -2.54 18.60
CA ALA A 48 13.93 -2.60 17.21
C ALA A 48 15.47 -2.53 17.04
N ALA A 49 16.15 -1.74 17.88
CA ALA A 49 17.61 -1.69 17.87
C ALA A 49 18.25 -3.04 18.24
N ALA A 50 17.79 -3.65 19.33
CA ALA A 50 18.28 -4.95 19.77
C ALA A 50 17.97 -6.07 18.76
N GLN A 51 16.81 -6.03 18.11
CA GLN A 51 16.46 -6.98 17.04
C GLN A 51 17.44 -6.86 15.85
N ARG A 52 17.73 -5.64 15.41
CA ARG A 52 18.69 -5.39 14.32
C ARG A 52 20.10 -5.86 14.69
N ASP A 53 20.54 -5.60 15.91
CA ASP A 53 21.85 -6.06 16.42
C ASP A 53 21.93 -7.59 16.47
N ALA A 54 20.81 -8.27 16.71
CA ALA A 54 20.66 -9.73 16.61
C ALA A 54 20.47 -10.24 15.17
N GLY A 55 20.60 -9.38 14.15
CA GLY A 55 20.44 -9.73 12.74
C GLY A 55 19.00 -10.00 12.30
N THR A 56 18.01 -9.60 13.11
CA THR A 56 16.58 -9.76 12.83
C THR A 56 15.98 -8.43 12.39
N GLU A 57 15.26 -8.43 11.26
CA GLU A 57 14.58 -7.24 10.78
C GLU A 57 13.27 -7.02 11.57
N PRO A 58 13.09 -5.86 12.22
CA PRO A 58 11.90 -5.63 13.03
C PRO A 58 10.65 -5.50 12.17
N ILE A 59 9.57 -6.14 12.62
CA ILE A 59 8.26 -6.05 11.96
C ILE A 59 7.69 -4.66 12.24
N LEU A 60 7.50 -3.88 11.17
CA LEU A 60 6.93 -2.55 11.27
C LEU A 60 5.41 -2.61 11.32
N LEU A 61 4.83 -1.90 12.28
CA LEU A 61 3.39 -1.68 12.36
C LEU A 61 3.04 -0.40 11.61
N ARG A 62 1.98 -0.45 10.80
CA ARG A 62 1.49 0.69 10.03
C ARG A 62 0.05 0.98 10.42
N ALA A 63 -0.25 2.24 10.68
CA ALA A 63 -1.60 2.74 10.89
C ALA A 63 -2.00 3.62 9.72
N LYS A 64 -3.06 3.26 9.01
CA LYS A 64 -3.61 4.04 7.90
C LYS A 64 -5.03 4.48 8.19
N LYS A 65 -5.33 5.73 7.86
CA LYS A 65 -6.69 6.28 7.85
C LYS A 65 -6.92 7.10 6.59
N GLU A 66 -8.07 6.90 5.97
CA GLU A 66 -8.55 7.80 4.92
C GLU A 66 -9.06 9.09 5.58
N ILE A 67 -8.49 10.23 5.21
CA ILE A 67 -8.84 11.54 5.78
C ILE A 67 -9.94 12.22 4.97
N SER A 68 -10.10 11.85 3.69
CA SER A 68 -11.21 12.32 2.86
C SER A 68 -12.58 11.90 3.39
N ASP A 69 -12.64 10.80 4.14
CA ASP A 69 -13.85 10.34 4.82
C ASP A 69 -13.71 10.51 6.36
N PRO A 70 -14.45 11.44 6.98
CA PRO A 70 -14.43 11.65 8.42
C PRO A 70 -14.76 10.39 9.25
N ASN A 71 -15.58 9.49 8.68
CA ASN A 71 -16.05 8.27 9.32
C ASN A 71 -15.13 7.07 9.05
N ALA A 72 -14.08 7.22 8.26
CA ALA A 72 -13.18 6.12 7.96
C ALA A 72 -12.52 5.59 9.24
N PRO A 73 -12.55 4.26 9.47
CA PRO A 73 -11.86 3.66 10.59
C PRO A 73 -10.35 3.72 10.38
N TRP A 74 -9.61 3.61 11.48
CA TRP A 74 -8.19 3.31 11.39
C TRP A 74 -8.00 1.83 11.02
N VAL A 75 -7.03 1.57 10.16
CA VAL A 75 -6.56 0.22 9.83
C VAL A 75 -5.14 0.08 10.32
N LEU A 76 -4.90 -0.92 11.17
CA LEU A 76 -3.56 -1.34 11.55
C LEU A 76 -3.16 -2.54 10.70
N PHE A 77 -1.95 -2.52 10.18
CA PHE A 77 -1.43 -3.63 9.39
C PHE A 77 0.07 -3.76 9.48
N SER A 78 0.56 -4.94 9.13
CA SER A 78 1.98 -5.26 9.03
C SER A 78 2.20 -6.14 7.81
N TYR A 79 3.23 -5.79 7.04
CA TYR A 79 3.75 -6.66 5.99
C TYR A 79 4.93 -7.42 6.56
N LEU A 80 4.99 -8.73 6.30
CA LEU A 80 6.18 -9.53 6.57
C LEU A 80 7.05 -9.58 5.32
N LYS A 81 8.23 -10.18 5.47
CA LYS A 81 9.20 -10.34 4.39
C LYS A 81 8.54 -10.94 3.14
N PRO A 82 8.72 -10.34 1.95
CA PRO A 82 8.22 -10.90 0.71
C PRO A 82 8.76 -12.30 0.43
N GLU A 83 7.93 -13.12 -0.20
CA GLU A 83 8.31 -14.41 -0.76
C GLU A 83 9.43 -14.22 -1.79
N SER A 84 10.28 -15.23 -1.93
CA SER A 84 11.47 -15.14 -2.79
C SER A 84 11.12 -14.79 -4.24
N VAL A 85 11.96 -13.96 -4.87
CA VAL A 85 11.94 -13.69 -6.32
C VAL A 85 11.97 -14.97 -7.15
N ARG A 86 12.56 -16.05 -6.63
CA ARG A 86 12.59 -17.35 -7.33
C ARG A 86 11.24 -18.05 -7.38
N VAL A 87 10.33 -17.74 -6.45
CA VAL A 87 9.00 -18.36 -6.35
C VAL A 87 7.97 -17.54 -7.14
N HIS A 88 8.01 -16.22 -6.99
CA HIS A 88 7.07 -15.30 -7.64
C HIS A 88 7.80 -14.14 -8.33
N PRO A 89 8.59 -14.37 -9.39
CA PRO A 89 9.39 -13.32 -10.03
C PRO A 89 8.54 -12.17 -10.59
N GLU A 90 7.31 -12.45 -10.97
CA GLU A 90 6.40 -11.54 -11.66
C GLU A 90 5.75 -10.48 -10.77
N ALA A 91 5.58 -10.74 -9.47
CA ALA A 91 4.86 -9.84 -8.55
C ALA A 91 5.39 -9.93 -7.13
N THR A 92 5.18 -8.87 -6.34
CA THR A 92 5.47 -8.91 -4.91
C THR A 92 4.38 -9.72 -4.23
N VAL A 93 4.75 -10.85 -3.63
CA VAL A 93 3.86 -11.67 -2.81
C VAL A 93 4.41 -11.65 -1.40
N ARG A 94 3.64 -11.18 -0.42
CA ARG A 94 4.12 -11.07 0.96
C ARG A 94 3.01 -11.33 1.97
N PRO A 95 3.31 -11.92 3.14
CA PRO A 95 2.31 -12.06 4.18
C PRO A 95 1.82 -10.70 4.67
N TRP A 96 0.51 -10.60 4.89
CA TRP A 96 -0.17 -9.38 5.29
C TRP A 96 -1.11 -9.68 6.46
N ALA A 97 -0.84 -9.05 7.61
CA ALA A 97 -1.74 -9.03 8.75
C ALA A 97 -2.41 -7.66 8.84
N THR A 98 -3.73 -7.64 9.03
CA THR A 98 -4.50 -6.39 9.11
C THR A 98 -5.66 -6.51 10.09
N CYS A 99 -5.99 -5.43 10.77
CA CYS A 99 -7.20 -5.30 11.59
C CYS A 99 -7.73 -3.86 11.55
N GLN A 100 -9.04 -3.71 11.72
CA GLN A 100 -9.66 -2.42 11.91
C GLN A 100 -9.65 -2.07 13.40
N VAL A 101 -9.36 -0.81 13.71
CA VAL A 101 -9.33 -0.30 15.08
C VAL A 101 -10.35 0.82 15.23
N VAL A 102 -11.19 0.69 16.25
CA VAL A 102 -12.16 1.70 16.66
C VAL A 102 -11.52 2.58 17.73
N GLY A 103 -11.63 3.90 17.59
CA GLY A 103 -11.06 4.87 18.53
C GLY A 103 -9.65 5.33 18.17
N ASP A 104 -8.79 5.51 19.18
CA ASP A 104 -7.44 6.02 19.01
C ASP A 104 -6.43 4.91 18.69
N ALA A 105 -6.23 4.66 17.39
CA ALA A 105 -5.30 3.64 16.92
C ALA A 105 -3.82 3.97 17.19
N LEU A 106 -3.46 5.24 17.34
CA LEU A 106 -2.07 5.64 17.55
C LEU A 106 -1.65 5.36 19.00
N SER A 107 -2.51 5.71 19.96
CA SER A 107 -2.32 5.34 21.37
C SER A 107 -2.38 3.83 21.58
N PHE A 108 -3.27 3.14 20.86
CA PHE A 108 -3.32 1.68 20.88
C PHE A 108 -2.01 1.04 20.38
N ALA A 109 -1.45 1.51 19.26
CA ALA A 109 -0.15 1.06 18.78
C ALA A 109 0.97 1.30 19.82
N ALA A 110 0.99 2.47 20.46
CA ALA A 110 1.96 2.76 21.51
C ALA A 110 1.85 1.80 22.71
N ALA A 111 0.62 1.49 23.14
CA ALA A 111 0.35 0.54 24.22
C ALA A 111 0.79 -0.91 23.88
N LEU A 112 0.88 -1.26 22.60
CA LEU A 112 1.43 -2.54 22.13
C LEU A 112 2.96 -2.60 22.15
N GLY A 113 3.64 -1.55 22.61
CA GLY A 113 5.11 -1.49 22.67
C GLY A 113 5.75 -1.01 21.36
N TYR A 114 5.02 -0.23 20.56
CA TYR A 114 5.54 0.38 19.35
C TYR A 114 5.81 1.88 19.54
N VAL A 115 6.81 2.41 18.86
CA VAL A 115 7.13 3.84 18.81
C VAL A 115 6.97 4.38 17.41
N ARG A 116 6.46 5.60 17.29
CA ARG A 116 6.28 6.24 15.99
C ARG A 116 7.64 6.56 15.36
N ARG A 117 7.86 6.05 14.15
CA ARG A 117 9.07 6.26 13.36
C ARG A 117 8.91 7.38 12.33
N SER A 118 7.81 7.34 11.58
CA SER A 118 7.54 8.32 10.53
C SER A 118 6.04 8.47 10.26
N GLN A 119 5.66 9.51 9.53
CA GLN A 119 4.30 9.67 9.03
C GLN A 119 4.33 10.25 7.62
N PHE A 120 3.35 9.86 6.81
CA PHE A 120 3.23 10.28 5.43
C PHE A 120 1.77 10.56 5.09
N TYR A 121 1.57 11.52 4.21
CA TYR A 121 0.26 11.85 3.65
C TYR A 121 0.30 11.53 2.17
N ARG A 122 -0.76 10.93 1.66
CA ARG A 122 -0.89 10.58 0.24
C ARG A 122 -2.19 11.15 -0.28
N ARG A 123 -2.13 11.83 -1.41
CA ARG A 123 -3.32 12.32 -2.13
C ARG A 123 -3.29 11.83 -3.57
N GLY A 124 -4.45 11.38 -4.06
CA GLY A 124 -4.58 10.97 -5.45
C GLY A 124 -5.91 10.30 -5.73
N TYR A 125 -5.87 9.21 -6.48
CA TYR A 125 -7.05 8.46 -6.92
C TYR A 125 -6.97 6.99 -6.52
N ALA A 126 -8.09 6.43 -6.10
CA ALA A 126 -8.28 5.03 -5.80
C ALA A 126 -9.31 4.43 -6.77
N PHE A 127 -9.01 3.24 -7.28
CA PHE A 127 -9.85 2.51 -8.22
C PHE A 127 -10.09 1.10 -7.71
N ARG A 128 -11.30 0.60 -7.94
CA ARG A 128 -11.63 -0.82 -7.76
C ARG A 128 -11.68 -1.51 -9.11
N ARG A 129 -11.00 -2.67 -9.18
CA ARG A 129 -11.02 -3.57 -10.32
C ARG A 129 -11.09 -5.01 -9.83
N GLY A 130 -12.29 -5.59 -9.78
CA GLY A 130 -12.54 -6.90 -9.20
C GLY A 130 -12.03 -6.99 -7.76
N THR A 131 -11.07 -7.89 -7.49
CA THR A 131 -10.45 -8.06 -6.17
C THR A 131 -9.28 -7.09 -5.91
N LEU A 132 -8.97 -6.21 -6.85
CA LEU A 132 -7.84 -5.29 -6.77
C LEU A 132 -8.26 -3.90 -6.30
N LEU A 133 -7.36 -3.29 -5.54
CA LEU A 133 -7.29 -1.87 -5.27
C LEU A 133 -6.10 -1.31 -6.04
N ILE A 134 -6.36 -0.34 -6.90
CA ILE A 134 -5.32 0.43 -7.60
C ILE A 134 -5.31 1.81 -6.97
N THR A 135 -4.14 2.28 -6.54
CA THR A 135 -3.96 3.66 -6.09
C THR A 135 -2.90 4.34 -6.92
N MET A 136 -3.17 5.56 -7.38
CA MET A 136 -2.16 6.48 -7.88
C MET A 136 -2.14 7.69 -6.96
N ALA A 137 -0.99 8.02 -6.39
CA ALA A 137 -0.90 9.11 -5.41
C ALA A 137 0.46 9.80 -5.45
N GLN A 138 0.46 11.05 -5.04
CA GLN A 138 1.68 11.75 -4.66
C GLN A 138 1.78 11.81 -3.14
N GLN A 139 3.00 11.75 -2.64
CA GLN A 139 3.27 12.01 -1.23
C GLN A 139 3.22 13.51 -0.96
N GLU A 140 2.42 13.90 0.03
CA GLU A 140 2.30 15.27 0.51
C GLU A 140 3.31 15.54 1.62
N GLN A 141 3.78 16.79 1.68
CA GLN A 141 4.63 17.27 2.76
C GLN A 141 3.77 17.96 3.82
N LEU A 142 4.26 17.95 5.05
CA LEU A 142 3.65 18.75 6.12
C LEU A 142 4.25 20.14 6.12
N ASP A 143 3.38 21.14 6.21
CA ASP A 143 3.80 22.50 6.52
C ASP A 143 4.33 22.56 7.96
N PRO A 144 5.59 22.98 8.18
CA PRO A 144 6.15 23.10 9.53
C PRO A 144 5.40 24.07 10.45
N ALA A 145 4.70 25.07 9.89
CA ALA A 145 4.01 26.09 10.66
C ALA A 145 2.58 25.67 11.05
N THR A 146 1.87 24.98 10.17
CA THR A 146 0.46 24.61 10.37
C THR A 146 0.25 23.15 10.74
N GLU A 147 1.27 22.30 10.56
CA GLU A 147 1.20 20.84 10.66
C GLU A 147 0.13 20.20 9.75
N LEU A 148 -0.30 20.92 8.71
CA LEU A 148 -1.27 20.46 7.74
C LEU A 148 -0.58 19.94 6.47
N PRO A 149 -1.19 18.95 5.78
CA PRO A 149 -0.66 18.45 4.52
C PRO A 149 -0.79 19.50 3.42
N VAL A 150 0.34 19.80 2.78
CA VAL A 150 0.46 20.66 1.60
C VAL A 150 0.52 19.79 0.37
N ARG A 151 -0.11 20.26 -0.72
CA ARG A 151 -0.05 19.59 -2.01
C ARG A 151 1.41 19.36 -2.42
N ALA A 152 1.64 18.19 -3.01
CA ALA A 152 2.94 17.84 -3.56
C ALA A 152 3.41 18.86 -4.62
N HIS A 153 4.73 18.96 -4.78
CA HIS A 153 5.31 19.79 -5.82
C HIS A 153 4.91 19.26 -7.21
N ALA A 154 4.88 20.12 -8.23
CA ALA A 154 4.51 19.73 -9.59
C ALA A 154 5.42 18.63 -10.16
N ASP A 155 6.68 18.61 -9.73
CA ASP A 155 7.70 17.63 -10.13
C ASP A 155 7.71 16.36 -9.28
N THR A 156 6.89 16.27 -8.24
CA THR A 156 6.79 15.05 -7.43
C THR A 156 6.23 13.92 -8.28
N LEU A 157 6.91 12.77 -8.28
CA LEU A 157 6.46 11.58 -8.98
C LEU A 157 5.10 11.10 -8.43
N TRP A 158 4.27 10.59 -9.34
CA TRP A 158 3.09 9.82 -8.99
C TRP A 158 3.50 8.37 -8.75
N GLU A 159 3.19 7.86 -7.57
CA GLU A 159 3.38 6.46 -7.22
C GLU A 159 2.09 5.70 -7.56
N VAL A 160 2.23 4.56 -8.24
CA VAL A 160 1.13 3.64 -8.54
C VAL A 160 1.36 2.34 -7.81
N GLU A 161 0.34 1.91 -7.07
CA GLU A 161 0.30 0.60 -6.40
C GLU A 161 -0.94 -0.14 -6.90
N VAL A 162 -0.73 -1.31 -7.48
CA VAL A 162 -1.78 -2.24 -7.89
C VAL A 162 -1.70 -3.43 -6.97
N LYS A 163 -2.72 -3.67 -6.15
CA LYS A 163 -2.67 -4.77 -5.19
C LYS A 163 -4.02 -5.40 -4.91
N THR A 164 -4.01 -6.57 -4.28
CA THR A 164 -5.20 -7.16 -3.67
C THR A 164 -5.79 -6.21 -2.64
N ALA A 165 -7.10 -5.96 -2.72
CA ALA A 165 -7.78 -5.04 -1.82
C ALA A 165 -7.92 -5.57 -0.38
N GLU A 166 -7.95 -6.89 -0.23
CA GLU A 166 -8.09 -7.61 1.04
C GLU A 166 -7.08 -8.75 1.11
N PRO A 167 -6.68 -9.18 2.32
CA PRO A 167 -5.74 -10.28 2.48
C PRO A 167 -6.31 -11.59 1.92
N ILE A 168 -5.53 -12.29 1.10
CA ILE A 168 -5.96 -13.54 0.47
C ILE A 168 -5.26 -14.75 1.09
N ARG A 169 -5.96 -15.89 1.20
CA ARG A 169 -5.35 -17.15 1.65
C ARG A 169 -4.92 -17.98 0.47
N ASN A 170 -3.76 -18.62 0.56
CA ASN A 170 -3.33 -19.61 -0.42
C ASN A 170 -4.02 -20.96 -0.17
N THR A 171 -5.18 -21.16 -0.79
CA THR A 171 -5.95 -22.41 -0.71
C THR A 171 -6.21 -22.98 -2.10
N GLN A 172 -6.73 -24.20 -2.20
CA GLN A 172 -7.11 -24.79 -3.50
C GLN A 172 -8.24 -23.99 -4.17
N GLU A 173 -9.15 -23.41 -3.39
CA GLU A 173 -10.28 -22.62 -3.90
C GLU A 173 -9.85 -21.20 -4.30
N THR A 174 -8.95 -20.61 -3.51
CA THR A 174 -8.38 -19.26 -3.69
C THR A 174 -6.86 -19.32 -3.92
N PRO A 175 -6.38 -19.89 -5.02
CA PRO A 175 -4.95 -19.98 -5.28
C PRO A 175 -4.36 -18.59 -5.53
N LEU A 176 -3.15 -18.34 -4.99
CA LEU A 176 -2.43 -17.07 -5.17
C LEU A 176 -2.25 -16.70 -6.65
N ASN A 177 -2.08 -17.70 -7.53
CA ASN A 177 -1.90 -17.49 -8.96
C ASN A 177 -3.01 -16.66 -9.60
N LYS A 178 -4.27 -16.80 -9.14
CA LYS A 178 -5.36 -15.96 -9.67
C LYS A 178 -5.18 -14.48 -9.35
N ALA A 179 -4.66 -14.16 -8.15
CA ALA A 179 -4.38 -12.78 -7.77
C ALA A 179 -3.16 -12.24 -8.49
N ILE A 180 -2.14 -13.07 -8.72
CA ILE A 180 -0.97 -12.74 -9.53
C ILE A 180 -1.39 -12.42 -10.97
N GLU A 181 -2.17 -13.30 -11.60
CA GLU A 181 -2.72 -13.07 -12.94
C GLU A 181 -3.54 -11.78 -13.00
N ALA A 182 -4.35 -11.49 -11.97
CA ALA A 182 -5.14 -10.26 -11.91
C ALA A 182 -4.25 -8.99 -11.91
N VAL A 183 -3.17 -8.94 -11.12
CA VAL A 183 -2.27 -7.77 -11.13
C VAL A 183 -1.50 -7.68 -12.45
N LEU A 184 -1.11 -8.81 -13.05
CA LEU A 184 -0.44 -8.84 -14.36
C LEU A 184 -1.35 -8.41 -15.51
N GLN A 185 -2.65 -8.65 -15.42
CA GLN A 185 -3.61 -8.10 -16.40
C GLN A 185 -3.63 -6.57 -16.38
N VAL A 186 -3.46 -5.96 -15.20
CA VAL A 186 -3.31 -4.49 -15.09
C VAL A 186 -1.98 -4.04 -15.69
N GLN A 187 -0.88 -4.76 -15.43
CA GLN A 187 0.41 -4.49 -16.09
C GLN A 187 0.29 -4.53 -17.63
N LEU A 188 -0.35 -5.56 -18.18
CA LEU A 188 -0.56 -5.69 -19.62
C LEU A 188 -1.43 -4.57 -20.19
N LEU A 189 -2.49 -4.18 -19.49
CA LEU A 189 -3.34 -3.05 -19.87
C LEU A 189 -2.55 -1.74 -19.94
N MET A 190 -1.62 -1.55 -19.00
CA MET A 190 -0.82 -0.34 -18.86
C MET A 190 0.43 -0.32 -19.76
N LYS A 191 0.67 -1.39 -20.53
CA LYS A 191 1.81 -1.50 -21.43
C LYS A 191 1.94 -0.27 -22.34
N GLY A 192 3.13 0.32 -22.34
CA GLY A 192 3.46 1.53 -23.11
C GLY A 192 3.05 2.85 -22.47
N LEU A 193 2.34 2.84 -21.33
CA LEU A 193 1.99 4.05 -20.57
C LEU A 193 2.60 4.07 -19.17
N LEU A 194 2.62 2.92 -18.49
CA LEU A 194 3.14 2.80 -17.13
C LEU A 194 3.82 1.44 -16.98
N ASP A 195 5.06 1.45 -16.50
CA ASP A 195 5.80 0.24 -16.17
C ASP A 195 5.50 -0.18 -14.73
N LEU A 196 4.65 -1.20 -14.60
CA LEU A 196 4.32 -1.82 -13.32
C LEU A 196 5.23 -3.01 -13.11
N ARG A 197 5.92 -3.08 -11.97
CA ARG A 197 6.92 -4.11 -11.67
C ARG A 197 6.85 -4.58 -10.23
N ARG A 198 7.37 -5.77 -9.98
CA ARG A 198 7.68 -6.25 -8.62
C ARG A 198 8.65 -5.28 -7.96
N GLN A 199 8.42 -5.00 -6.68
CA GLN A 199 9.38 -4.31 -5.81
C GLN A 199 9.41 -4.98 -4.44
N ASP A 200 10.60 -5.26 -3.94
CA ASP A 200 10.79 -5.79 -2.59
C ASP A 200 10.91 -4.61 -1.61
N VAL A 201 9.74 -4.02 -1.27
CA VAL A 201 9.57 -2.86 -0.37
C VAL A 201 9.04 -3.30 0.99
#